data_AF-A0A519S1L5-F1
#
_entry.id   AF-A0A519S1L5-F1
#
_cell.length_a   1.000
_cell.length_b   1.000
_cell.length_c   1.000
_cell.angle_alpha   90.00
_cell.angle_beta   90.00
_cell.angle_gamma   90.00
#
_symmetry.space_group_name_H-M   'P 1'
#
loop_
_entity.id
_entity.type
_entity.pdbx_description
1 polymer ?
#
loop_
_entity_poly.entity_id
_entity_poly.type
_entity_poly.pdbx_seq_one_letter_code
_entity_poly.pdbx_strand_id
1 'polypeptide(L)'
;MTRILFIILTIVAAFFHNSKSQKPDFAPKNKLSTKNEIGHDKIKKDTTKTVNIGFADKFEKLPKLTFKSITEKEFQSIGRKSYIKNLKVEENKRFFYIQTAHEKHKFKKYKDDGGSKGWNGFEYLGYYPATKLFAIAENSTTESLGFGELFLLNSSNNYSYNIISFGDARVELPIPSPNNKYFVYFYNASYQHKNCDIGVLKINDKADPKKYLREYASYQSKDFATEEIVWKSDNIFLLKGYEEIYQNGKWTKKYKYYLTEFK
;
A
#
# COMPACT_ATOMS: atom_id res chain seq x y z
N MET A 1 21.76 21.86 -45.00
CA MET A 1 21.83 20.59 -45.75
C MET A 1 22.90 19.72 -45.13
N THR A 2 22.52 18.81 -44.23
CA THR A 2 23.44 17.76 -43.76
C THR A 2 22.61 16.53 -43.36
N ARG A 3 23.07 15.38 -43.82
CA ARG A 3 22.30 14.16 -44.09
C ARG A 3 21.98 13.35 -42.84
N ILE A 4 20.77 12.79 -42.83
CA ILE A 4 20.31 11.71 -41.96
C ILE A 4 20.92 10.40 -42.47
N LEU A 5 21.51 9.59 -41.59
CA LEU A 5 21.95 8.23 -41.90
C LEU A 5 21.18 7.26 -40.98
N PHE A 6 20.32 6.45 -41.60
CA PHE A 6 19.68 5.30 -40.98
C PHE A 6 20.66 4.12 -40.97
N ILE A 7 20.76 3.39 -39.85
CA ILE A 7 21.32 2.05 -39.82
C ILE A 7 20.31 1.14 -39.12
N ILE A 8 19.71 0.24 -39.91
CA ILE A 8 18.97 -0.94 -39.48
C ILE A 8 20.00 -2.05 -39.30
N LEU A 9 19.96 -2.74 -38.15
CA LEU A 9 20.68 -4.00 -38.00
C LEU A 9 19.72 -5.08 -37.50
N THR A 10 19.45 -6.04 -38.38
CA THR A 10 18.76 -7.30 -38.10
C THR A 10 19.82 -8.39 -38.15
N ILE A 11 19.95 -9.20 -37.09
CA ILE A 11 20.65 -10.48 -37.18
C ILE A 11 19.75 -11.55 -36.57
N VAL A 12 19.24 -12.40 -37.45
CA VAL A 12 18.70 -13.73 -37.16
C VAL A 12 19.86 -14.70 -37.32
N ALA A 13 20.07 -15.57 -36.32
CA ALA A 13 20.70 -16.86 -36.55
C ALA A 13 20.16 -17.87 -35.53
N ALA A 14 19.35 -18.79 -36.04
CA ALA A 14 18.96 -20.01 -35.36
C ALA A 14 20.11 -21.01 -35.37
N PHE A 15 20.27 -21.77 -34.29
CA PHE A 15 20.87 -23.09 -34.33
C PHE A 15 20.00 -24.07 -33.55
N PHE A 16 19.42 -25.00 -34.29
CA PHE A 16 18.91 -26.27 -33.78
C PHE A 16 20.10 -27.20 -33.49
N HIS A 17 20.12 -27.84 -32.32
CA HIS A 17 20.41 -29.27 -32.30
C HIS A 17 19.74 -30.00 -31.14
N ASN A 18 19.29 -31.19 -31.50
CA ASN A 18 18.38 -32.12 -30.86
C ASN A 18 19.22 -33.24 -30.21
N SER A 19 18.90 -33.68 -28.99
CA SER A 19 19.07 -35.10 -28.64
C SER A 19 18.20 -35.49 -27.45
N LYS A 20 17.66 -36.71 -27.56
CA LYS A 20 16.58 -37.31 -26.79
C LYS A 20 17.03 -37.86 -25.43
N SER A 21 16.08 -37.82 -24.50
CA SER A 21 15.72 -38.83 -23.48
C SER A 21 16.79 -39.68 -22.79
N GLN A 22 16.80 -39.63 -21.45
CA GLN A 22 16.87 -40.83 -20.59
C GLN A 22 16.38 -40.49 -19.17
N LYS A 23 15.33 -41.19 -18.71
CA LYS A 23 15.03 -41.37 -17.28
C LYS A 23 15.85 -42.55 -16.77
N PRO A 24 16.21 -42.56 -15.48
CA PRO A 24 16.03 -43.78 -14.70
C PRO A 24 15.32 -43.52 -13.36
N ASP A 25 14.30 -44.34 -13.10
CA ASP A 25 13.78 -44.63 -11.76
C ASP A 25 14.76 -45.56 -11.02
N PHE A 26 15.14 -45.22 -9.79
CA PHE A 26 15.55 -46.20 -8.78
C PHE A 26 15.04 -45.77 -7.40
N ALA A 27 14.36 -46.72 -6.75
CA ALA A 27 13.66 -46.64 -5.48
C ALA A 27 14.61 -46.57 -4.25
N PRO A 28 14.08 -46.35 -3.03
CA PRO A 28 14.77 -45.66 -1.94
C PRO A 28 15.54 -46.59 -1.00
N LYS A 29 16.57 -46.07 -0.32
CA LYS A 29 17.07 -46.65 0.94
C LYS A 29 17.83 -45.65 1.82
N ASN A 30 17.43 -45.71 3.10
CA ASN A 30 18.16 -45.44 4.33
C ASN A 30 18.37 -43.99 4.82
N LYS A 31 17.60 -43.73 5.90
CA LYS A 31 17.94 -42.95 7.09
C LYS A 31 19.44 -42.71 7.26
N LEU A 32 19.82 -41.44 7.22
CA LEU A 32 20.92 -40.93 8.04
C LEU A 32 20.36 -39.83 8.93
N SER A 33 20.51 -40.01 10.24
CA SER A 33 20.13 -39.04 11.24
C SER A 33 21.11 -37.87 11.22
N THR A 34 20.60 -36.66 11.17
CA THR A 34 21.33 -35.48 11.62
C THR A 34 20.39 -34.65 12.49
N LYS A 35 20.58 -34.79 13.80
CA LYS A 35 20.23 -33.75 14.76
C LYS A 35 20.91 -32.47 14.32
N ASN A 36 20.13 -31.46 13.98
CA ASN A 36 20.28 -30.05 14.36
C ASN A 36 19.29 -29.22 13.54
N GLU A 37 17.99 -29.44 13.76
CA GLU A 37 16.99 -28.45 13.38
C GLU A 37 16.99 -27.38 14.47
N ILE A 38 17.68 -26.28 14.16
CA ILE A 38 17.50 -24.98 14.80
C ILE A 38 15.99 -24.70 14.72
N GLY A 39 15.35 -24.60 15.89
CA GLY A 39 13.94 -24.32 16.01
C GLY A 39 13.60 -23.02 15.27
N HIS A 40 13.06 -23.16 14.06
CA HIS A 40 12.21 -22.14 13.51
C HIS A 40 10.96 -22.15 14.36
N ASP A 41 10.93 -21.30 15.39
CA ASP A 41 9.69 -20.82 15.99
C ASP A 41 8.86 -20.23 14.84
N LYS A 42 8.04 -21.07 14.21
CA LYS A 42 6.96 -20.63 13.34
C LYS A 42 5.97 -19.97 14.27
N ILE A 43 6.18 -18.68 14.52
CA ILE A 43 5.14 -17.80 15.05
C ILE A 43 3.97 -17.93 14.08
N LYS A 44 2.97 -18.75 14.45
CA LYS A 44 1.71 -18.83 13.72
C LYS A 44 1.08 -17.44 13.83
N LYS A 45 1.18 -16.66 12.75
CA LYS A 45 0.39 -15.43 12.58
C LYS A 45 -1.07 -15.87 12.70
N ASP A 46 -1.75 -15.46 13.78
CA ASP A 46 -3.17 -15.75 13.95
C ASP A 46 -3.96 -14.95 12.90
N THR A 47 -4.21 -15.58 11.77
CA THR A 47 -4.94 -14.98 10.65
C THR A 47 -6.42 -14.77 10.98
N THR A 48 -6.93 -15.32 12.09
CA THR A 48 -8.36 -15.20 12.45
C THR A 48 -8.78 -13.77 12.82
N LYS A 49 -7.81 -12.92 13.18
CA LYS A 49 -8.01 -11.49 13.49
C LYS A 49 -7.54 -10.55 12.37
N THR A 50 -7.49 -11.02 11.14
CA THR A 50 -7.15 -10.19 9.97
C THR A 50 -8.37 -9.93 9.11
N VAL A 51 -8.58 -8.67 8.73
CA VAL A 51 -9.60 -8.23 7.76
C VAL A 51 -8.88 -7.63 6.57
N ASN A 52 -9.14 -8.17 5.38
CA ASN A 52 -8.57 -7.66 4.12
C ASN A 52 -9.59 -6.77 3.41
N ILE A 53 -9.13 -5.62 2.96
CA ILE A 53 -9.90 -4.52 2.38
C ILE A 53 -9.21 -4.11 1.07
N GLY A 54 -9.94 -3.73 0.02
CA GLY A 54 -9.35 -3.19 -1.21
C GLY A 54 -9.10 -4.22 -2.31
N PHE A 55 -9.70 -5.42 -2.25
CA PHE A 55 -9.61 -6.36 -3.37
C PHE A 55 -10.24 -5.75 -4.63
N ALA A 56 -9.53 -5.83 -5.76
CA ALA A 56 -9.94 -5.20 -7.01
C ALA A 56 -11.38 -5.56 -7.44
N ASP A 57 -11.77 -6.83 -7.31
CA ASP A 57 -13.09 -7.33 -7.68
C ASP A 57 -14.23 -6.74 -6.83
N LYS A 58 -13.95 -6.35 -5.58
CA LYS A 58 -14.87 -5.62 -4.71
C LYS A 58 -14.84 -4.14 -5.02
N PHE A 59 -13.65 -3.57 -5.15
CA PHE A 59 -13.44 -2.15 -5.41
C PHE A 59 -14.18 -1.69 -6.67
N GLU A 60 -14.14 -2.48 -7.74
CA GLU A 60 -14.87 -2.21 -8.98
C GLU A 60 -16.38 -2.11 -8.79
N LYS A 61 -16.95 -2.87 -7.85
CA LYS A 61 -18.39 -2.95 -7.58
C LYS A 61 -18.89 -1.90 -6.58
N LEU A 62 -17.99 -1.16 -5.93
CA LEU A 62 -18.38 -0.13 -4.96
C LEU A 62 -19.06 1.06 -5.66
N PRO A 63 -19.94 1.78 -4.94
CA PRO A 63 -20.40 3.11 -5.34
C PRO A 63 -19.22 3.99 -5.77
N LYS A 64 -19.40 4.71 -6.90
CA LYS A 64 -18.34 5.54 -7.47
C LYS A 64 -18.45 6.98 -6.95
N LEU A 65 -17.33 7.52 -6.48
CA LEU A 65 -17.23 8.93 -6.17
C LEU A 65 -17.30 9.75 -7.46
N THR A 66 -17.89 10.94 -7.36
CA THR A 66 -17.91 11.91 -8.44
C THR A 66 -17.16 13.16 -8.02
N PHE A 67 -16.25 13.65 -8.87
CA PHE A 67 -15.44 14.83 -8.58
C PHE A 67 -15.91 16.03 -9.41
N LYS A 68 -16.11 17.16 -8.75
CA LYS A 68 -16.36 18.46 -9.36
C LYS A 68 -15.11 19.32 -9.23
N SER A 69 -14.72 20.00 -10.31
CA SER A 69 -13.63 20.97 -10.26
C SER A 69 -13.95 22.15 -9.33
N ILE A 70 -12.95 22.59 -8.58
CA ILE A 70 -13.00 23.77 -7.71
C ILE A 70 -11.76 24.64 -7.94
N THR A 71 -11.74 25.82 -7.34
CA THR A 71 -10.57 26.70 -7.36
C THR A 71 -9.52 26.32 -6.31
N GLU A 72 -8.26 26.71 -6.54
CA GLU A 72 -7.21 26.61 -5.53
C GLU A 72 -7.57 27.37 -4.25
N LYS A 73 -8.20 28.54 -4.38
CA LYS A 73 -8.64 29.36 -3.26
C LYS A 73 -9.65 28.62 -2.37
N GLU A 74 -10.60 27.91 -2.98
CA GLU A 74 -11.55 27.07 -2.24
C GLU A 74 -10.82 25.94 -1.50
N PHE A 75 -9.85 25.28 -2.13
CA PHE A 75 -9.04 24.23 -1.49
C PHE A 75 -8.22 24.75 -0.31
N GLN A 76 -7.58 25.90 -0.48
CA GLN A 76 -6.75 26.53 0.56
C GLN A 76 -7.57 27.07 1.73
N SER A 77 -8.87 27.34 1.54
CA SER A 77 -9.76 27.79 2.62
C SER A 77 -10.01 26.74 3.70
N ILE A 78 -9.72 25.45 3.43
CA ILE A 78 -9.90 24.36 4.39
C ILE A 78 -8.67 24.22 5.29
N GLY A 79 -8.89 24.24 6.60
CA GLY A 79 -7.82 24.02 7.59
C GLY A 79 -7.29 22.58 7.53
N ARG A 80 -5.95 22.43 7.55
CA ARG A 80 -5.30 21.13 7.69
C ARG A 80 -5.35 20.67 9.14
N LYS A 81 -5.61 19.39 9.37
CA LYS A 81 -5.50 18.76 10.68
C LYS A 81 -4.51 17.61 10.61
N SER A 82 -3.69 17.45 11.65
CA SER A 82 -2.92 16.24 11.83
C SER A 82 -3.77 15.21 12.58
N TYR A 83 -3.85 14.00 12.04
CA TYR A 83 -4.68 12.92 12.59
C TYR A 83 -3.87 11.78 13.18
N ILE A 84 -2.58 11.74 12.87
CA ILE A 84 -1.66 10.69 13.29
C ILE A 84 -0.67 11.27 14.31
N LYS A 85 -0.44 10.52 15.39
CA LYS A 85 0.59 10.85 16.38
C LYS A 85 1.77 9.90 16.19
N ASN A 86 2.97 10.45 16.20
CA ASN A 86 4.18 9.65 16.27
C ASN A 86 4.43 9.25 17.75
N LEU A 87 3.75 8.20 18.21
CA LEU A 87 4.02 7.65 19.54
C LEU A 87 5.35 6.90 19.51
N LYS A 88 6.26 7.24 20.43
CA LYS A 88 7.52 6.50 20.57
C LYS A 88 7.22 5.04 20.92
N VAL A 89 7.65 4.13 20.05
CA VAL A 89 7.58 2.68 20.28
C VAL A 89 8.88 2.20 20.90
N GLU A 90 8.81 1.13 21.69
CA GLU A 90 10.01 0.42 22.13
C GLU A 90 10.68 -0.20 20.91
N GLU A 91 12.00 -0.06 20.80
CA GLU A 91 12.74 -0.57 19.66
C GLU A 91 14.19 -0.86 19.97
N ASN A 92 14.78 -1.72 19.14
CA ASN A 92 16.21 -1.97 19.08
C ASN A 92 16.69 -1.92 17.61
N LYS A 93 17.93 -2.36 17.37
CA LYS A 93 18.54 -2.33 16.02
C LYS A 93 17.78 -3.15 14.97
N ARG A 94 17.06 -4.20 15.37
CA ARG A 94 16.41 -5.16 14.44
C ARG A 94 14.89 -5.16 14.52
N PHE A 95 14.32 -4.72 15.63
CA PHE A 95 12.89 -4.83 15.89
C PHE A 95 12.31 -3.55 16.48
N PHE A 96 11.03 -3.32 16.23
CA PHE A 96 10.19 -2.45 17.05
C PHE A 96 9.04 -3.26 17.63
N TYR A 97 8.45 -2.76 18.71
CA TYR A 97 7.40 -3.44 19.46
C TYR A 97 6.20 -2.54 19.65
N ILE A 98 5.01 -3.09 19.42
CA ILE A 98 3.74 -2.40 19.66
C ILE A 98 2.99 -3.11 20.78
N GLN A 99 2.74 -2.38 21.86
CA GLN A 99 1.91 -2.87 22.95
C GLN A 99 0.44 -2.63 22.63
N THR A 100 -0.36 -3.69 22.69
CA THR A 100 -1.83 -3.66 22.64
C THR A 100 -2.38 -4.04 24.01
N ALA A 101 -3.70 -3.97 24.19
CA ALA A 101 -4.36 -4.40 25.43
C ALA A 101 -4.20 -5.91 25.70
N HIS A 102 -3.92 -6.71 24.67
CA HIS A 102 -3.85 -8.16 24.77
C HIS A 102 -2.42 -8.70 24.72
N GLU A 103 -1.55 -8.11 23.90
CA GLU A 103 -0.18 -8.63 23.72
C GLU A 103 0.80 -7.56 23.24
N LYS A 104 2.10 -7.90 23.32
CA LYS A 104 3.20 -7.12 22.76
C LYS A 104 3.59 -7.72 21.40
N HIS A 105 3.27 -7.01 20.33
CA HIS A 105 3.61 -7.41 18.96
C HIS A 105 5.05 -7.05 18.66
N LYS A 106 5.80 -7.97 18.05
CA LYS A 106 7.20 -7.78 17.63
C LYS A 106 7.29 -7.73 16.11
N PHE A 107 7.86 -6.65 15.59
CA PHE A 107 8.00 -6.43 14.14
C PHE A 107 9.48 -6.31 13.77
N LYS A 108 9.92 -7.06 12.76
CA LYS A 108 11.26 -6.91 12.17
C LYS A 108 11.31 -5.59 11.41
N LYS A 109 12.23 -4.69 11.75
CA LYS A 109 12.40 -3.42 11.02
C LYS A 109 12.78 -3.71 9.57
N TYR A 110 12.15 -3.00 8.63
CA TYR A 110 12.60 -2.97 7.25
C TYR A 110 14.01 -2.37 7.18
N LYS A 111 14.89 -3.00 6.41
CA LYS A 111 16.24 -2.52 6.16
C LYS A 111 16.61 -2.91 4.74
N ASP A 112 16.75 -1.91 3.89
CA ASP A 112 17.41 -2.04 2.60
C ASP A 112 18.91 -2.20 2.86
N ASP A 113 19.46 -3.36 2.53
CA ASP A 113 20.89 -3.66 2.68
C ASP A 113 21.65 -3.52 1.35
N GLY A 114 21.00 -3.04 0.29
CA GLY A 114 21.60 -2.76 -1.03
C GLY A 114 22.20 -3.99 -1.71
N GLY A 115 21.91 -5.20 -1.21
CA GLY A 115 22.44 -6.45 -1.73
C GLY A 115 21.61 -7.04 -2.86
N SER A 116 22.11 -8.12 -3.47
CA SER A 116 21.38 -8.89 -4.50
C SER A 116 20.26 -9.79 -3.93
N LYS A 117 20.06 -9.79 -2.61
CA LYS A 117 19.04 -10.59 -1.93
C LYS A 117 17.85 -9.71 -1.63
N GLY A 118 16.64 -10.21 -1.88
CA GLY A 118 15.42 -9.52 -1.47
C GLY A 118 15.39 -9.27 0.04
N TRP A 119 14.93 -8.09 0.45
CA TRP A 119 14.80 -7.71 1.85
C TRP A 119 13.34 -7.54 2.22
N ASN A 120 13.01 -7.70 3.50
CA ASN A 120 11.65 -7.54 4.00
C ASN A 120 11.64 -7.06 5.44
N GLY A 121 10.54 -6.40 5.81
CA GLY A 121 10.28 -5.97 7.17
C GLY A 121 9.18 -4.94 7.23
N PHE A 122 9.08 -4.32 8.40
CA PHE A 122 7.99 -3.43 8.73
C PHE A 122 8.50 -2.03 9.06
N GLU A 123 7.65 -1.05 8.83
CA GLU A 123 7.83 0.34 9.24
C GLU A 123 6.63 0.78 10.08
N TYR A 124 6.90 1.35 11.25
CA TYR A 124 5.86 1.99 12.05
C TYR A 124 5.61 3.41 11.53
N LEU A 125 4.38 3.70 11.12
CA LEU A 125 4.02 4.96 10.47
C LEU A 125 3.30 5.93 11.43
N GLY A 126 2.80 5.46 12.56
CA GLY A 126 2.19 6.29 13.60
C GLY A 126 0.90 5.69 14.18
N TYR A 127 0.19 6.47 14.98
CA TYR A 127 -1.00 6.04 15.70
C TYR A 127 -2.16 7.02 15.53
N TYR A 128 -3.34 6.51 15.20
CA TYR A 128 -4.61 7.24 15.15
C TYR A 128 -5.29 7.21 16.51
N PRO A 129 -5.28 8.31 17.29
CA PRO A 129 -5.76 8.27 18.68
C PRO A 129 -7.27 8.04 18.80
N ALA A 130 -8.05 8.62 17.90
CA ALA A 130 -9.52 8.54 17.93
C ALA A 130 -10.01 7.12 17.62
N THR A 131 -9.42 6.46 16.62
CA THR A 131 -9.78 5.09 16.22
C THR A 131 -9.01 4.02 16.97
N LYS A 132 -7.95 4.40 17.70
CA LYS A 132 -7.03 3.51 18.43
C LYS A 132 -6.31 2.50 17.52
N LEU A 133 -5.88 2.97 16.35
CA LEU A 133 -5.23 2.14 15.34
C LEU A 133 -3.75 2.54 15.18
N PHE A 134 -2.84 1.58 15.25
CA PHE A 134 -1.45 1.77 14.81
C PHE A 134 -1.36 1.53 13.30
N ALA A 135 -0.73 2.44 12.57
CA ALA A 135 -0.43 2.30 11.15
C ALA A 135 0.95 1.68 10.95
N ILE A 136 1.01 0.59 10.20
CA ILE A 136 2.24 -0.17 9.98
C ILE A 136 2.30 -0.55 8.51
N ALA A 137 3.43 -0.29 7.87
CA ALA A 137 3.72 -0.80 6.54
C ALA A 137 4.51 -2.10 6.63
N GLU A 138 4.18 -3.06 5.78
CA GLU A 138 5.05 -4.19 5.44
C GLU A 138 5.66 -3.88 4.08
N ASN A 139 6.99 -3.88 3.99
CA ASN A 139 7.67 -3.69 2.71
C ASN A 139 8.56 -4.89 2.44
N SER A 140 8.64 -5.28 1.18
CA SER A 140 9.56 -6.31 0.73
C SER A 140 10.12 -5.99 -0.65
N THR A 141 11.24 -6.59 -1.00
CA THR A 141 11.78 -6.54 -2.35
C THR A 141 12.13 -7.93 -2.84
N THR A 142 11.90 -8.16 -4.13
CA THR A 142 12.38 -9.36 -4.84
C THR A 142 12.72 -8.96 -6.27
N GLU A 143 13.84 -9.46 -6.79
CA GLU A 143 14.26 -9.20 -8.18
C GLU A 143 14.30 -7.69 -8.54
N SER A 144 14.74 -6.85 -7.61
CA SER A 144 14.77 -5.38 -7.74
C SER A 144 13.41 -4.69 -7.82
N LEU A 145 12.31 -5.41 -7.63
CA LEU A 145 10.96 -4.86 -7.50
C LEU A 145 10.60 -4.68 -6.02
N GLY A 146 10.00 -3.55 -5.69
CA GLY A 146 9.56 -3.22 -4.34
C GLY A 146 8.06 -3.41 -4.18
N PHE A 147 7.69 -4.07 -3.10
CA PHE A 147 6.32 -4.37 -2.71
C PHE A 147 6.01 -3.74 -1.36
N GLY A 148 4.79 -3.21 -1.21
CA GLY A 148 4.34 -2.59 0.03
C GLY A 148 2.88 -2.90 0.34
N GLU A 149 2.62 -3.24 1.59
CA GLU A 149 1.27 -3.34 2.15
C GLU A 149 1.12 -2.38 3.33
N LEU A 150 -0.10 -1.89 3.56
CA LEU A 150 -0.44 -1.11 4.73
C LEU A 150 -1.49 -1.84 5.54
N PHE A 151 -1.25 -2.01 6.84
CA PHE A 151 -2.27 -2.48 7.75
C PHE A 151 -2.42 -1.59 8.99
N LEU A 152 -3.64 -1.59 9.53
CA LEU A 152 -4.01 -0.88 10.73
C LEU A 152 -4.23 -1.89 11.86
N LEU A 153 -3.41 -1.84 12.92
CA LEU A 153 -3.52 -2.72 14.08
C LEU A 153 -4.32 -2.03 15.20
N ASN A 154 -5.45 -2.61 15.59
CA ASN A 154 -6.28 -2.08 16.66
C ASN A 154 -5.69 -2.40 18.03
N SER A 155 -5.38 -1.35 18.80
CA SER A 155 -4.71 -1.47 20.08
C SER A 155 -5.56 -2.13 21.17
N SER A 156 -6.88 -2.22 20.98
CA SER A 156 -7.82 -2.71 22.00
C SER A 156 -8.23 -4.17 21.81
N ASN A 157 -8.14 -4.73 20.60
CA ASN A 157 -8.65 -6.08 20.31
C ASN A 157 -7.76 -6.94 19.37
N ASN A 158 -6.62 -6.41 18.92
CA ASN A 158 -5.64 -7.02 18.02
C ASN A 158 -6.16 -7.34 16.62
N TYR A 159 -7.30 -6.79 16.21
CA TYR A 159 -7.70 -6.89 14.82
C TYR A 159 -6.77 -6.06 13.94
N SER A 160 -6.26 -6.70 12.89
CA SER A 160 -5.48 -6.08 11.83
C SER A 160 -6.37 -5.86 10.61
N TYR A 161 -6.39 -4.65 10.08
CA TYR A 161 -7.11 -4.30 8.85
C TYR A 161 -6.09 -4.04 7.76
N ASN A 162 -5.87 -5.02 6.88
CA ASN A 162 -4.96 -4.89 5.75
C ASN A 162 -5.69 -4.16 4.61
N ILE A 163 -5.11 -3.05 4.16
CA ILE A 163 -5.59 -2.28 3.01
C ILE A 163 -4.71 -2.67 1.83
N ILE A 164 -5.25 -3.57 1.02
CA ILE A 164 -4.61 -4.11 -0.17
C ILE A 164 -4.47 -2.96 -1.17
N SER A 165 -3.24 -2.79 -1.67
CA SER A 165 -2.97 -1.81 -2.71
C SER A 165 -3.41 -2.30 -4.08
N PHE A 166 -3.66 -1.34 -4.98
CA PHE A 166 -3.99 -1.59 -6.38
C PHE A 166 -2.76 -1.84 -7.25
N GLY A 167 -1.57 -1.57 -6.72
CA GLY A 167 -0.30 -1.82 -7.39
C GLY A 167 0.74 -2.41 -6.44
N ASP A 168 2.00 -2.34 -6.86
CA ASP A 168 3.09 -3.02 -6.15
C ASP A 168 3.42 -2.35 -4.80
N ALA A 169 3.31 -1.03 -4.71
CA ALA A 169 3.57 -0.29 -3.47
C ALA A 169 2.29 -0.10 -2.63
N ARG A 170 2.46 0.16 -1.33
CA ARG A 170 1.34 0.37 -0.39
C ARG A 170 0.49 1.58 -0.77
N VAL A 171 -0.76 1.59 -0.32
CA VAL A 171 -1.59 2.80 -0.28
C VAL A 171 -0.99 3.84 0.68
N GLU A 172 -1.33 5.11 0.46
CA GLU A 172 -1.03 6.19 1.39
C GLU A 172 -1.81 6.06 2.70
N LEU A 173 -1.30 6.71 3.75
CA LEU A 173 -1.93 6.68 5.08
C LEU A 173 -3.39 7.17 5.02
N PRO A 174 -4.36 6.39 5.53
CA PRO A 174 -5.75 6.78 5.55
C PRO A 174 -5.99 8.07 6.32
N ILE A 175 -6.80 8.97 5.77
CA ILE A 175 -7.10 10.28 6.33
C ILE A 175 -8.52 10.23 6.93
N PRO A 176 -8.68 10.32 8.27
CA PRO A 176 -10.00 10.24 8.88
C PRO A 176 -10.81 11.50 8.63
N SER A 177 -12.11 11.30 8.46
CA SER A 177 -13.10 12.37 8.43
C SER A 177 -13.18 13.08 9.79
N PRO A 178 -13.71 14.32 9.87
CA PRO A 178 -13.66 15.13 11.08
C PRO A 178 -14.22 14.46 12.34
N ASN A 179 -15.28 13.65 12.20
CA ASN A 179 -15.88 12.89 13.31
C ASN A 179 -15.55 11.39 13.26
N ASN A 180 -14.53 10.99 12.50
CA ASN A 180 -14.09 9.59 12.36
C ASN A 180 -15.20 8.65 11.89
N LYS A 181 -16.06 9.11 10.97
CA LYS A 181 -17.06 8.26 10.30
C LYS A 181 -16.49 7.52 9.12
N TYR A 182 -15.49 8.12 8.46
CA TYR A 182 -14.84 7.55 7.29
C TYR A 182 -13.33 7.71 7.35
N PHE A 183 -12.64 6.82 6.65
CA PHE A 183 -11.29 7.03 6.18
C PHE A 183 -11.32 7.21 4.65
N VAL A 184 -10.51 8.11 4.13
CA VAL A 184 -10.15 8.13 2.71
C VAL A 184 -8.70 7.70 2.56
N TYR A 185 -8.41 6.82 1.64
CA TYR A 185 -7.06 6.36 1.29
C TYR A 185 -6.89 6.41 -0.22
N PHE A 186 -5.66 6.50 -0.68
CA PHE A 186 -5.38 6.51 -2.12
C PHE A 186 -4.06 5.84 -2.45
N TYR A 187 -3.89 5.50 -3.72
CA TYR A 187 -2.66 5.01 -4.30
C TYR A 187 -2.42 5.75 -5.62
N ASN A 188 -1.20 6.23 -5.84
CA ASN A 188 -0.78 6.79 -7.13
C ASN A 188 0.02 5.73 -7.89
N ALA A 189 -0.30 5.51 -9.17
CA ALA A 189 0.41 4.53 -9.98
C ALA A 189 1.87 4.94 -10.20
N SER A 190 2.81 4.10 -9.77
CA SER A 190 4.25 4.46 -9.66
C SER A 190 4.95 4.77 -10.98
N TYR A 191 4.41 4.30 -12.11
CA TYR A 191 5.01 4.47 -13.45
C TYR A 191 4.21 5.41 -14.36
N GLN A 192 3.18 6.03 -13.80
CA GLN A 192 2.30 6.90 -14.56
C GLN A 192 2.42 8.30 -13.97
N HIS A 193 2.73 9.27 -14.83
CA HIS A 193 2.83 10.70 -14.49
C HIS A 193 1.47 11.34 -14.10
N LYS A 194 0.45 10.51 -13.88
CA LYS A 194 -0.92 10.79 -13.48
C LYS A 194 -1.56 9.43 -13.13
N ASN A 195 -2.80 9.45 -12.68
CA ASN A 195 -3.62 8.29 -12.27
C ASN A 195 -3.48 7.94 -10.79
N CYS A 196 -4.62 7.61 -10.21
CA CYS A 196 -4.72 7.17 -8.84
C CYS A 196 -5.99 6.37 -8.62
N ASP A 197 -5.96 5.54 -7.60
CA ASP A 197 -7.12 4.86 -7.04
C ASP A 197 -7.40 5.48 -5.68
N ILE A 198 -8.67 5.79 -5.41
CA ILE A 198 -9.12 6.40 -4.15
C ILE A 198 -10.22 5.52 -3.58
N GLY A 199 -10.05 5.10 -2.34
CA GLY A 199 -11.06 4.34 -1.61
C GLY A 199 -11.55 5.09 -0.37
N VAL A 200 -12.83 4.89 -0.04
CA VAL A 200 -13.44 5.36 1.20
C VAL A 200 -13.81 4.14 2.02
N LEU A 201 -13.36 4.11 3.28
CA LEU A 201 -13.76 3.12 4.27
C LEU A 201 -14.73 3.76 5.25
N LYS A 202 -15.84 3.09 5.53
CA LYS A 202 -16.72 3.42 6.65
C LYS A 202 -16.15 2.85 7.94
N ILE A 203 -16.10 3.69 8.97
CA ILE A 203 -15.74 3.34 10.33
C ILE A 203 -17.06 3.04 11.07
N ASN A 204 -17.29 1.77 11.39
CA ASN A 204 -18.50 1.30 12.05
C ASN A 204 -18.29 1.17 13.57
N ASP A 205 -19.34 0.71 14.26
CA ASP A 205 -19.28 0.39 15.67
C ASP A 205 -18.25 -0.73 15.95
N LYS A 206 -17.65 -0.70 17.16
CA LYS A 206 -16.60 -1.63 17.59
C LYS A 206 -17.15 -2.99 18.05
N ALA A 207 -18.46 -3.16 18.16
CA ALA A 207 -19.11 -4.40 18.58
C ALA A 207 -18.81 -5.59 17.67
N ASP A 208 -18.63 -5.35 16.35
CA ASP A 208 -18.19 -6.37 15.40
C ASP A 208 -16.85 -5.94 14.76
N PRO A 209 -15.70 -6.35 15.33
CA PRO A 209 -14.39 -5.98 14.81
C PRO A 209 -14.17 -6.40 13.35
N LYS A 210 -14.81 -7.47 12.87
CA LYS A 210 -14.69 -7.90 11.46
C LYS A 210 -15.34 -6.90 10.49
N LYS A 211 -16.23 -6.05 11.00
CA LYS A 211 -16.95 -5.03 10.24
C LYS A 211 -16.57 -3.60 10.67
N TYR A 212 -15.60 -3.42 11.55
CA TYR A 212 -15.22 -2.11 12.05
C TYR A 212 -14.77 -1.18 10.92
N LEU A 213 -13.94 -1.66 10.00
CA LEU A 213 -13.62 -0.97 8.75
C LEU A 213 -14.22 -1.72 7.56
N ARG A 214 -14.99 -1.04 6.72
CA ARG A 214 -15.59 -1.62 5.51
C ARG A 214 -15.49 -0.66 4.34
N GLU A 215 -15.27 -1.21 3.16
CA GLU A 215 -15.31 -0.45 1.91
C GLU A 215 -16.67 0.20 1.70
N TYR A 216 -16.67 1.46 1.27
CA TYR A 216 -17.86 2.28 1.13
C TYR A 216 -18.03 2.85 -0.27
N ALA A 217 -16.99 3.50 -0.78
CA ALA A 217 -16.99 4.10 -2.11
C ALA A 217 -15.59 4.04 -2.72
N SER A 218 -15.52 4.18 -4.04
CA SER A 218 -14.27 4.09 -4.81
C SER A 218 -14.21 5.13 -5.92
N TYR A 219 -13.01 5.42 -6.39
CA TYR A 219 -12.75 6.15 -7.62
C TYR A 219 -11.45 5.67 -8.24
N GLN A 220 -11.42 5.59 -9.56
CA GLN A 220 -10.21 5.34 -10.33
C GLN A 220 -10.04 6.47 -11.32
N SER A 221 -8.96 7.23 -11.17
CA SER A 221 -8.62 8.38 -12.01
C SER A 221 -7.72 7.96 -13.16
N LYS A 222 -8.04 8.42 -14.37
CA LYS A 222 -7.15 8.42 -15.54
C LYS A 222 -6.56 9.80 -15.87
N ASP A 223 -6.92 10.79 -15.04
CA ASP A 223 -6.75 12.21 -15.34
C ASP A 223 -5.77 12.90 -14.40
N PHE A 224 -5.58 12.38 -13.19
CA PHE A 224 -4.69 12.97 -12.19
C PHE A 224 -4.19 11.92 -11.20
N ALA A 225 -3.00 12.17 -10.64
CA ALA A 225 -2.52 11.57 -9.41
C ALA A 225 -2.92 12.48 -8.22
N THR A 226 -3.00 11.93 -7.01
CA THR A 226 -3.38 12.66 -5.79
C THR A 226 -2.15 13.24 -5.10
N GLU A 227 -2.17 14.54 -4.80
CA GLU A 227 -1.14 15.22 -3.99
C GLU A 227 -1.58 15.34 -2.53
N GLU A 228 -2.80 15.83 -2.30
CA GLU A 228 -3.30 16.14 -0.95
C GLU A 228 -4.82 15.98 -0.92
N ILE A 229 -5.34 15.42 0.18
CA ILE A 229 -6.77 15.36 0.48
C ILE A 229 -7.04 16.07 1.80
N VAL A 230 -8.08 16.90 1.83
CA VAL A 230 -8.55 17.60 3.03
C VAL A 230 -10.06 17.43 3.19
N TRP A 231 -10.51 17.14 4.41
CA TRP A 231 -11.94 17.00 4.70
C TRP A 231 -12.59 18.35 4.98
N LYS A 232 -13.71 18.63 4.32
CA LYS A 232 -14.60 19.76 4.63
C LYS A 232 -15.69 19.36 5.63
N SER A 233 -16.22 18.15 5.51
CA SER A 233 -17.18 17.53 6.45
C SER A 233 -16.97 16.01 6.46
N ASP A 234 -17.82 15.23 7.14
CA ASP A 234 -17.64 13.76 7.14
C ASP A 234 -17.86 13.11 5.76
N ASN A 235 -18.63 13.77 4.90
CA ASN A 235 -19.09 13.23 3.63
C ASN A 235 -18.53 14.00 2.43
N ILE A 236 -17.70 15.02 2.69
CA ILE A 236 -17.16 15.92 1.68
C ILE A 236 -15.66 16.08 1.92
N PHE A 237 -14.86 15.68 0.94
CA PHE A 237 -13.44 16.00 0.90
C PHE A 237 -13.06 16.69 -0.40
N LEU A 238 -12.01 17.51 -0.30
CA LEU A 238 -11.40 18.19 -1.42
C LEU A 238 -10.05 17.53 -1.69
N LEU A 239 -9.65 17.58 -2.95
CA LEU A 239 -8.47 16.90 -3.47
C LEU A 239 -7.66 17.87 -4.31
N LYS A 240 -6.37 17.99 -4.02
CA LYS A 240 -5.37 18.56 -4.91
C LYS A 240 -4.78 17.41 -5.70
N GLY A 241 -5.04 17.40 -7.00
CA GLY A 241 -4.49 16.43 -7.95
C GLY A 241 -3.41 17.05 -8.81
N TYR A 242 -2.60 16.22 -9.44
CA TYR A 242 -1.60 16.66 -10.41
C TYR A 242 -1.49 15.73 -11.61
N GLU A 243 -0.97 16.30 -12.70
CA GLU A 243 -0.34 15.57 -13.81
C GLU A 243 1.09 16.10 -13.95
N GLU A 244 2.07 15.22 -14.14
CA GLU A 244 3.42 15.64 -14.49
C GLU A 244 3.52 15.80 -16.01
N ILE A 245 4.04 16.94 -16.44
CA ILE A 245 4.26 17.25 -17.84
C ILE A 245 5.75 17.46 -18.05
N TYR A 246 6.29 16.82 -19.08
CA TYR A 246 7.68 17.02 -19.49
C TYR A 246 7.79 18.29 -20.31
N GLN A 247 8.48 19.30 -19.78
CA GLN A 247 8.73 20.58 -20.44
C GLN A 247 10.17 21.03 -20.15
N ASN A 248 10.87 21.53 -21.18
CA ASN A 248 12.24 22.04 -21.05
C ASN A 248 13.22 21.06 -20.37
N GLY A 249 13.13 19.77 -20.69
CA GLY A 249 14.00 18.74 -20.13
C GLY A 249 13.64 18.26 -18.73
N LYS A 250 12.54 18.76 -18.13
CA LYS A 250 12.16 18.47 -16.74
C LYS A 250 10.67 18.12 -16.60
N TRP A 251 10.38 17.15 -15.74
CA TRP A 251 9.01 16.87 -15.30
C TRP A 251 8.53 17.94 -14.31
N THR A 252 7.37 18.53 -14.59
CA THR A 252 6.74 19.56 -13.74
C THR A 252 5.30 19.17 -13.44
N LYS A 253 4.91 19.23 -12.16
CA LYS A 253 3.52 19.01 -11.72
C LYS A 253 2.64 20.19 -12.13
N LYS A 254 1.56 19.92 -12.85
CA LYS A 254 0.43 20.84 -13.02
C LYS A 254 -0.72 20.42 -12.13
N TYR A 255 -1.14 21.33 -11.25
CA TYR A 255 -2.16 21.05 -10.25
C TYR A 255 -3.57 21.34 -10.75
N LYS A 256 -4.52 20.50 -10.32
CA LYS A 256 -5.97 20.67 -10.49
C LYS A 256 -6.63 20.39 -9.14
N TYR A 257 -7.76 21.04 -8.88
CA TYR A 257 -8.44 20.96 -7.58
C TYR A 257 -9.86 20.45 -7.76
N TYR A 258 -10.26 19.54 -6.89
CA TYR A 258 -11.54 18.86 -6.97
C TYR A 258 -12.22 18.79 -5.60
N LEU A 259 -13.55 18.63 -5.62
CA LEU A 259 -14.38 18.30 -4.48
C LEU A 259 -15.21 17.07 -4.83
N THR A 260 -15.39 16.18 -3.86
CA THR A 260 -16.38 15.11 -3.94
C THR A 260 -17.29 15.15 -2.72
N GLU A 261 -18.53 14.76 -2.92
CA GLU A 261 -19.54 14.57 -1.89
C GLU A 261 -20.19 13.20 -2.11
N PHE A 262 -20.33 12.42 -1.04
CA PHE A 262 -20.97 11.11 -1.08
C PHE A 262 -22.03 10.99 0.03
N LYS A 263 -23.08 10.24 -0.25
CA LYS A 263 -24.17 10.00 0.70
C LYS A 263 -23.89 8.75 1.50
#